data_AF-H6NBS7-F1
#
_entry.id   AF-H6NBS7-F1
#
_cell.length_a   1.000
_cell.length_b   1.000
_cell.length_c   1.000
_cell.angle_alpha   90.00
_cell.angle_beta   90.00
_cell.angle_gamma   90.00
#
_symmetry.space_group_name_H-M   'P 1'
#
loop_
_entity.id
_entity.type
_entity.pdbx_description
1 polymer ?
#
loop_
_entity_poly.entity_id
_entity_poly.type
_entity_poly.pdbx_seq_one_letter_code
_entity_poly.pdbx_strand_id
1 'polypeptide(L)'
;MKPWKAWLGSVPYGKRLVQLHRWNAWLVTVLAVSGILLFVEPVRELGQGRIWLKDAHVWLGFLSIVVMVLYLPLLRKHWRQLAQRPAQRWNLGGVLFLLAGWSFTGVLLWQLRRLDPAWGNAALLLHDAFTWVGVPYAVYHSISRSRWVKAAKGRPQQVQEPQAEAGAVGEGGLHAASESGGQRLLRQLQEAPISRAAFLRLGAGLLLVLGVGPAFYRWVKQSADTGGTALERLAESDGNRMLPEPVPLPASSPPAGGGSQGNFRVYTVTGIPSFTSEDWKFALTGLVDKEQLWDWSAFTGLKRTVQVSDFHCITGWSVYKVTWEGIPLRELLDLAGVKDRAKFVKLYSGDGVYTSGLSLEQARMDDVMVAVLMDGKPIPQQLGGPVRLVVPQMYAYKSVKWLQAIELVEKEHIGYWELRGYEQNAWVKGGGLS
;
A
#
# COMPACT_ATOMS: atom_id res chain seq x y z
N MET A 1 -15.68 13.45 -31.35
CA MET A 1 -15.27 14.83 -30.97
C MET A 1 -16.39 15.89 -31.02
N LYS A 2 -17.49 15.72 -31.78
CA LYS A 2 -18.64 16.67 -31.81
C LYS A 2 -19.46 16.84 -30.50
N PRO A 3 -19.67 15.83 -29.62
CA PRO A 3 -20.48 16.02 -28.41
C PRO A 3 -19.78 16.87 -27.32
N TRP A 4 -18.45 16.91 -27.31
CA TRP A 4 -17.66 17.65 -26.31
C TRP A 4 -17.78 19.17 -26.46
N LYS A 5 -17.76 19.67 -27.70
CA LYS A 5 -17.96 21.11 -27.97
C LYS A 5 -19.38 21.57 -27.63
N ALA A 6 -20.38 20.70 -27.79
CA ALA A 6 -21.77 21.01 -27.44
C ALA A 6 -21.97 21.19 -25.92
N TRP A 7 -21.35 20.36 -25.08
CA TRP A 7 -21.36 20.55 -23.62
C TRP A 7 -20.60 21.80 -23.17
N LEU A 8 -19.50 22.17 -23.87
CA LEU A 8 -18.74 23.39 -23.60
C LEU A 8 -19.50 24.69 -23.94
N GLY A 9 -20.45 24.65 -24.87
CA GLY A 9 -21.20 25.82 -25.34
C GLY A 9 -22.52 26.08 -24.60
N SER A 10 -23.24 25.04 -24.17
CA SER A 10 -24.65 25.17 -23.75
C SER A 10 -24.88 25.50 -22.27
N VAL A 11 -23.92 25.23 -21.39
CA VAL A 11 -24.11 25.40 -19.92
C VAL A 11 -23.39 26.67 -19.41
N PRO A 12 -24.04 27.53 -18.59
CA PRO A 12 -23.40 28.67 -17.97
C PRO A 12 -22.16 28.28 -17.14
N TYR A 13 -21.11 29.11 -17.16
CA TYR A 13 -19.85 28.86 -16.46
C TYR A 13 -20.03 28.43 -14.98
N GLY A 14 -20.85 29.15 -14.22
CA GLY A 14 -21.07 28.85 -12.80
C GLY A 14 -21.71 27.48 -12.56
N LYS A 15 -22.69 27.10 -13.39
CA LYS A 15 -23.34 25.78 -13.29
C LYS A 15 -22.35 24.66 -13.63
N ARG A 16 -21.51 24.84 -14.66
CA ARG A 16 -20.44 23.90 -15.01
C ARG A 16 -19.45 23.71 -13.86
N LEU A 17 -18.99 24.82 -13.28
CA LEU A 17 -18.04 24.80 -12.18
C LEU A 17 -18.59 24.00 -10.98
N VAL A 18 -19.83 24.26 -10.58
CA VAL A 18 -20.49 23.55 -9.48
C VAL A 18 -20.67 22.06 -9.80
N GLN A 19 -21.07 21.72 -11.02
CA GLN A 19 -21.24 20.33 -11.44
C GLN A 19 -19.93 19.53 -11.37
N LEU A 20 -18.84 20.10 -11.88
CA LEU A 20 -17.51 19.46 -11.81
C LEU A 20 -17.02 19.30 -10.37
N HIS A 21 -17.23 20.29 -9.50
CA HIS A 21 -16.88 20.17 -8.08
C HIS A 21 -17.69 19.06 -7.39
N ARG A 22 -18.98 18.91 -7.74
CA ARG A 22 -19.83 17.84 -7.20
C ARG A 22 -19.38 16.46 -7.67
N TRP A 23 -19.06 16.30 -8.95
CA TRP A 23 -18.51 15.04 -9.48
C TRP A 23 -17.17 14.70 -8.84
N ASN A 24 -16.26 15.67 -8.74
CA ASN A 24 -14.98 15.50 -8.04
C ASN A 24 -15.17 15.08 -6.57
N ALA A 25 -16.08 15.71 -5.84
CA ALA A 25 -16.33 15.36 -4.44
C ALA A 25 -16.76 13.89 -4.29
N TRP A 26 -17.69 13.41 -5.12
CA TRP A 26 -18.12 12.01 -5.11
C TRP A 26 -17.00 11.06 -5.52
N LEU A 27 -16.27 11.36 -6.60
CA LEU A 27 -15.16 10.53 -7.07
C LEU A 27 -14.06 10.40 -6.02
N VAL A 28 -13.62 11.52 -5.43
CA VAL A 28 -12.61 11.52 -4.37
C VAL A 28 -13.10 10.75 -3.14
N THR A 29 -14.39 10.83 -2.81
CA THR A 29 -14.96 10.06 -1.70
C THR A 29 -14.88 8.56 -1.98
N VAL A 30 -15.34 8.11 -3.15
CA VAL A 30 -15.31 6.69 -3.51
C VAL A 30 -13.86 6.21 -3.64
N LEU A 31 -12.96 7.02 -4.20
CA LEU A 31 -11.53 6.72 -4.28
C LEU A 31 -10.90 6.59 -2.88
N ALA A 32 -11.19 7.51 -1.96
CA ALA A 32 -10.68 7.42 -0.59
C ALA A 32 -11.17 6.14 0.11
N VAL A 33 -12.47 5.82 0.00
CA VAL A 33 -13.03 4.61 0.61
C VAL A 33 -12.43 3.35 0.00
N SER A 34 -12.41 3.24 -1.34
CA SER A 34 -11.83 2.07 -2.01
C SER A 34 -10.33 1.95 -1.77
N GLY A 35 -9.59 3.05 -1.69
CA GLY A 35 -8.16 3.06 -1.33
C GLY A 35 -7.92 2.57 0.10
N ILE A 36 -8.71 3.04 1.07
CA ILE A 36 -8.66 2.55 2.46
C ILE A 36 -8.97 1.06 2.50
N LEU A 37 -10.03 0.60 1.83
CA LEU A 37 -10.36 -0.83 1.78
C LEU A 37 -9.20 -1.66 1.24
N LEU A 38 -8.51 -1.20 0.19
CA LEU A 38 -7.34 -1.91 -0.35
C LEU A 38 -6.14 -1.98 0.60
N PHE A 39 -6.08 -1.10 1.61
CA PHE A 39 -5.03 -1.04 2.62
C PHE A 39 -5.31 -1.96 3.83
N VAL A 40 -6.59 -2.17 4.19
CA VAL A 40 -6.99 -2.91 5.40
C VAL A 40 -6.79 -4.43 5.20
N GLU A 41 -6.20 -5.07 6.21
CA GLU A 41 -5.70 -6.46 6.16
C GLU A 41 -6.76 -7.53 5.81
N PRO A 42 -7.97 -7.54 6.40
CA PRO A 42 -9.01 -8.51 6.03
C PRO A 42 -9.42 -8.46 4.55
N VAL A 43 -9.35 -7.26 3.93
CA VAL A 43 -9.65 -7.10 2.50
C VAL A 43 -8.49 -7.62 1.63
N ARG A 44 -7.27 -7.73 2.19
CA ARG A 44 -6.11 -8.33 1.49
C ARG A 44 -6.32 -9.82 1.23
N GLU A 45 -7.11 -10.50 2.06
CA GLU A 45 -7.36 -11.94 1.99
C GLU A 45 -8.51 -12.33 1.04
N LEU A 46 -9.28 -11.36 0.52
CA LEU A 46 -10.44 -11.60 -0.35
C LEU A 46 -10.12 -12.15 -1.77
N GLY A 47 -8.89 -12.59 -2.02
CA GLY A 47 -8.47 -13.22 -3.27
C GLY A 47 -8.91 -12.43 -4.52
N GLN A 48 -9.82 -13.02 -5.30
CA GLN A 48 -10.36 -12.41 -6.53
C GLN A 48 -11.14 -11.11 -6.29
N GLY A 49 -11.88 -11.00 -5.18
CA GLY A 49 -12.69 -9.80 -4.88
C GLY A 49 -11.83 -8.55 -4.72
N ARG A 50 -10.62 -8.71 -4.16
CA ARG A 50 -9.64 -7.63 -4.06
C ARG A 50 -9.13 -7.15 -5.41
N ILE A 51 -8.95 -8.05 -6.37
CA ILE A 51 -8.47 -7.70 -7.72
C ILE A 51 -9.49 -6.79 -8.40
N TRP A 52 -10.77 -7.16 -8.34
CA TRP A 52 -11.85 -6.34 -8.89
C TRP A 52 -11.94 -4.97 -8.21
N LEU A 53 -11.84 -4.92 -6.88
CA LEU A 53 -11.81 -3.66 -6.13
C LEU A 53 -10.64 -2.76 -6.57
N LYS A 54 -9.45 -3.34 -6.74
CA LYS A 54 -8.24 -2.63 -7.20
C LYS A 54 -8.44 -2.10 -8.63
N ASP A 55 -8.95 -2.91 -9.54
CA ASP A 55 -9.20 -2.48 -10.92
C ASP A 55 -10.28 -1.38 -10.98
N ALA A 56 -11.36 -1.50 -10.19
CA ALA A 56 -12.37 -0.45 -10.05
C ALA A 56 -11.77 0.85 -9.50
N HIS A 57 -10.91 0.78 -8.49
CA HIS A 57 -10.20 1.94 -7.94
C HIS A 57 -9.33 2.63 -9.00
N VAL A 58 -8.59 1.86 -9.79
CA VAL A 58 -7.77 2.39 -10.90
C VAL A 58 -8.63 3.11 -11.94
N TRP A 59 -9.74 2.51 -12.38
CA TRP A 59 -10.65 3.11 -13.35
C TRP A 59 -11.31 4.40 -12.83
N LEU A 60 -11.71 4.42 -11.55
CA LEU A 60 -12.18 5.63 -10.89
C LEU A 60 -11.10 6.72 -10.83
N GLY A 61 -9.83 6.33 -10.69
CA GLY A 61 -8.67 7.22 -10.77
C GLY A 61 -8.57 7.89 -12.13
N PHE A 62 -8.69 7.13 -13.22
CA PHE A 62 -8.75 7.67 -14.58
C PHE A 62 -9.93 8.61 -14.79
N LEU A 63 -11.10 8.26 -14.26
CA LEU A 63 -12.28 9.13 -14.33
C LEU A 63 -12.05 10.45 -13.59
N SER A 64 -11.36 10.43 -12.44
CA SER A 64 -10.93 11.63 -11.72
C SER A 64 -10.02 12.52 -12.57
N ILE A 65 -9.06 11.92 -13.30
CA ILE A 65 -8.18 12.64 -14.24
C ILE A 65 -9.01 13.33 -15.33
N VAL A 66 -10.01 12.65 -15.90
CA VAL A 66 -10.91 13.25 -16.90
C VAL A 66 -11.64 14.47 -16.34
N VAL A 67 -12.13 14.40 -15.09
CA VAL A 67 -12.77 15.54 -14.42
C VAL A 67 -11.78 16.69 -14.20
N MET A 68 -10.52 16.41 -13.85
CA MET A 68 -9.47 17.43 -13.74
C MET A 68 -9.18 18.10 -15.09
N VAL A 69 -9.06 17.32 -16.17
CA VAL A 69 -8.83 17.83 -17.52
C VAL A 69 -9.99 18.72 -17.98
N LEU A 70 -11.23 18.32 -17.68
CA LEU A 70 -12.43 19.13 -17.92
C LEU A 70 -12.43 20.45 -17.15
N TYR A 71 -11.76 20.49 -16.00
CA TYR A 71 -11.66 21.67 -15.16
C TYR A 71 -10.56 22.66 -15.60
N LEU A 72 -9.50 22.19 -16.29
CA LEU A 72 -8.36 23.03 -16.71
C LEU A 72 -8.75 24.31 -17.46
N PRO A 73 -9.68 24.30 -18.45
CA PRO A 73 -10.08 25.53 -19.15
C PRO A 73 -10.79 26.54 -18.24
N LEU A 74 -11.43 26.08 -17.17
CA LEU A 74 -12.18 26.91 -16.22
C LEU A 74 -11.25 27.48 -15.13
N LEU A 75 -10.11 26.85 -14.88
CA LEU A 75 -9.19 27.19 -13.80
C LEU A 75 -8.75 28.66 -13.86
N ARG A 76 -8.37 29.17 -15.04
CA ARG A 76 -7.91 30.57 -15.17
C ARG A 76 -8.98 31.57 -14.71
N LYS A 77 -10.24 31.34 -15.08
CA LYS A 77 -11.37 32.20 -14.69
C LYS A 77 -11.71 32.03 -13.21
N HIS A 78 -11.70 30.81 -12.69
CA HIS A 78 -11.94 30.54 -11.27
C HIS A 78 -10.88 31.17 -10.37
N TRP A 79 -9.60 31.06 -10.76
CA TRP A 79 -8.47 31.65 -10.05
C TRP A 79 -8.59 33.18 -9.94
N ARG A 80 -9.04 33.84 -11.01
CA ARG A 80 -9.32 35.29 -11.02
C ARG A 80 -10.49 35.66 -10.13
N GLN A 81 -11.58 34.87 -10.11
CA GLN A 81 -12.72 35.12 -9.21
C GLN A 81 -12.33 35.06 -7.74
N LEU A 82 -11.31 34.28 -7.40
CA LEU A 82 -10.78 34.16 -6.05
C LEU A 82 -9.71 35.21 -5.72
N ALA A 83 -9.42 36.18 -6.60
CA ALA A 83 -8.30 37.11 -6.44
C ALA A 83 -8.31 37.83 -5.07
N GLN A 84 -9.49 38.25 -4.63
CA GLN A 84 -9.72 38.95 -3.35
C GLN A 84 -9.89 38.01 -2.14
N ARG A 85 -9.68 36.70 -2.31
CA ARG A 85 -9.90 35.66 -1.28
C ARG A 85 -8.68 34.74 -1.18
N PRO A 86 -7.56 35.21 -0.59
CA PRO A 86 -6.28 34.52 -0.60
C PRO A 86 -6.35 33.10 0.00
N ALA A 87 -7.08 32.92 1.11
CA ALA A 87 -7.27 31.60 1.72
C ALA A 87 -7.96 30.60 0.78
N GLN A 88 -8.93 31.06 -0.04
CA GLN A 88 -9.63 30.19 -1.00
C GLN A 88 -8.73 29.85 -2.20
N ARG A 89 -7.83 30.75 -2.60
CA ARG A 89 -6.82 30.49 -3.64
C ARG A 89 -5.80 29.46 -3.18
N TRP A 90 -5.27 29.60 -1.97
CA TRP A 90 -4.35 28.63 -1.37
C TRP A 90 -5.00 27.26 -1.24
N ASN A 91 -6.25 27.21 -0.77
CA ASN A 91 -7.03 25.98 -0.71
C ASN A 91 -7.20 25.34 -2.09
N LEU A 92 -7.51 26.14 -3.12
CA LEU A 92 -7.63 25.63 -4.49
C LEU A 92 -6.29 25.07 -5.00
N GLY A 93 -5.17 25.78 -4.75
CA GLY A 93 -3.83 25.31 -5.10
C GLY A 93 -3.48 23.98 -4.42
N GLY A 94 -3.70 23.88 -3.10
CA GLY A 94 -3.44 22.66 -2.34
C GLY A 94 -4.29 21.47 -2.81
N VAL A 95 -5.58 21.67 -3.07
CA VAL A 95 -6.45 20.60 -3.62
C VAL A 95 -5.96 20.15 -4.99
N LEU A 96 -5.60 21.08 -5.88
CA LEU A 96 -5.09 20.72 -7.21
C LEU A 96 -3.76 19.98 -7.13
N PHE A 97 -2.88 20.37 -6.20
CA PHE A 97 -1.62 19.68 -5.94
C PHE A 97 -1.87 18.24 -5.48
N LEU A 98 -2.76 18.01 -4.51
CA LEU A 98 -3.12 16.67 -4.04
C LEU A 98 -3.71 15.81 -5.16
N LEU A 99 -4.68 16.35 -5.91
CA LEU A 99 -5.33 15.64 -7.01
C LEU A 99 -4.36 15.29 -8.15
N ALA A 100 -3.47 16.23 -8.51
CA ALA A 100 -2.43 15.99 -9.51
C ALA A 100 -1.42 14.96 -9.02
N GLY A 101 -1.02 15.04 -7.74
CA GLY A 101 -0.12 14.09 -7.08
C GLY A 101 -0.66 12.66 -7.09
N TRP A 102 -1.90 12.45 -6.63
CA TRP A 102 -2.57 11.15 -6.70
C TRP A 102 -2.73 10.65 -8.13
N SER A 103 -3.10 11.52 -9.06
CA SER A 103 -3.28 11.16 -10.48
C SER A 103 -1.96 10.69 -11.10
N PHE A 104 -0.89 11.46 -10.89
CA PHE A 104 0.43 11.14 -11.42
C PHE A 104 0.98 9.86 -10.82
N THR A 105 1.01 9.75 -9.49
CA THR A 105 1.49 8.54 -8.80
C THR A 105 0.63 7.32 -9.10
N GLY A 106 -0.69 7.47 -9.21
CA GLY A 106 -1.61 6.40 -9.60
C GLY A 106 -1.38 5.90 -11.03
N VAL A 107 -1.12 6.79 -11.98
CA VAL A 107 -0.75 6.41 -13.36
C VAL A 107 0.60 5.68 -13.40
N LEU A 108 1.59 6.14 -12.62
CA LEU A 108 2.88 5.44 -12.50
C LEU A 108 2.69 4.02 -11.93
N LEU A 109 1.90 3.88 -10.86
CA LEU A 109 1.58 2.58 -10.27
C LEU A 109 0.80 1.66 -11.22
N TRP A 110 -0.08 2.22 -12.04
CA TRP A 110 -0.77 1.46 -13.08
C TRP A 110 0.17 1.01 -14.20
N GLN A 111 1.09 1.88 -14.62
CA GLN A 111 2.10 1.58 -15.65
C GLN A 111 3.31 0.82 -15.11
N LEU A 112 3.30 0.40 -13.86
CA LEU A 112 4.52 0.01 -13.18
C LEU A 112 5.24 -1.18 -13.82
N ARG A 113 4.51 -2.07 -14.48
CA ARG A 113 5.07 -3.19 -15.26
C ARG A 113 5.87 -2.75 -16.49
N ARG A 114 5.83 -1.47 -16.87
CA ARG A 114 6.57 -0.89 -18.00
C ARG A 114 7.71 0.02 -17.56
N LEU A 115 7.81 0.31 -16.27
CA LEU A 115 8.79 1.23 -15.70
C LEU A 115 9.83 0.44 -14.91
N ASP A 116 11.00 1.05 -14.72
CA ASP A 116 12.05 0.51 -13.87
C ASP A 116 11.53 0.33 -12.42
N PRO A 117 11.83 -0.80 -11.73
CA PRO A 117 11.40 -1.08 -10.36
C PRO A 117 11.68 0.04 -9.34
N ALA A 118 12.71 0.87 -9.56
CA ALA A 118 13.01 2.02 -8.72
C ALA A 118 11.83 3.00 -8.62
N TRP A 119 11.09 3.20 -9.72
CA TRP A 119 9.90 4.06 -9.75
C TRP A 119 8.74 3.48 -8.94
N GLY A 120 8.70 2.17 -8.71
CA GLY A 120 7.62 1.52 -7.97
C GLY A 120 7.59 1.88 -6.51
N ASN A 121 8.73 1.76 -5.83
CA ASN A 121 8.84 2.15 -4.44
C ASN A 121 8.56 3.65 -4.25
N ALA A 122 9.12 4.50 -5.13
CA ALA A 122 8.91 5.94 -5.06
C ALA A 122 7.44 6.33 -5.32
N ALA A 123 6.82 5.77 -6.36
CA ALA A 123 5.42 6.05 -6.69
C ALA A 123 4.48 5.57 -5.58
N LEU A 124 4.75 4.40 -5.00
CA LEU A 124 3.95 3.85 -3.89
C LEU A 124 4.07 4.71 -2.64
N LEU A 125 5.30 5.07 -2.26
CA LEU A 125 5.57 5.95 -1.12
C LEU A 125 4.88 7.30 -1.28
N LEU A 126 5.01 7.92 -2.45
CA LEU A 126 4.37 9.20 -2.74
C LEU A 126 2.84 9.10 -2.77
N HIS A 127 2.29 8.02 -3.35
CA HIS A 127 0.85 7.79 -3.38
C HIS A 127 0.28 7.63 -1.97
N ASP A 128 0.97 6.88 -1.11
CA ASP A 128 0.63 6.74 0.30
C ASP A 128 0.73 8.09 1.02
N ALA A 129 1.79 8.88 0.77
CA ALA A 129 1.96 10.21 1.36
C ALA A 129 0.82 11.16 0.99
N PHE A 130 0.43 11.21 -0.30
CA PHE A 130 -0.73 11.98 -0.74
C PHE A 130 -2.01 11.50 -0.07
N THR A 131 -2.15 10.20 0.20
CA THR A 131 -3.31 9.63 0.89
C THR A 131 -3.36 10.05 2.36
N TRP A 132 -2.23 9.96 3.08
CA TRP A 132 -2.11 10.36 4.48
C TRP A 132 -2.37 11.85 4.70
N VAL A 133 -2.01 12.71 3.76
CA VAL A 133 -2.30 14.15 3.85
C VAL A 133 -3.69 14.47 3.32
N GLY A 134 -4.02 13.95 2.14
CA GLY A 134 -5.17 14.37 1.36
C GLY A 134 -6.49 13.83 1.87
N VAL A 135 -6.55 12.60 2.38
CA VAL A 135 -7.81 12.03 2.91
C VAL A 135 -8.25 12.76 4.20
N PRO A 136 -7.40 12.91 5.25
CA PRO A 136 -7.77 13.69 6.42
C PRO A 136 -8.13 15.13 6.08
N TYR A 137 -7.39 15.75 5.15
CA TYR A 137 -7.70 17.09 4.66
C TYR A 137 -9.07 17.17 3.99
N ALA A 138 -9.41 16.22 3.11
CA ALA A 138 -10.71 16.17 2.43
C ALA A 138 -11.86 15.94 3.43
N VAL A 139 -11.67 15.07 4.42
CA VAL A 139 -12.64 14.83 5.50
C VAL A 139 -12.84 16.11 6.32
N TYR A 140 -11.76 16.72 6.82
CA TYR A 140 -11.82 17.98 7.56
C TYR A 140 -12.50 19.09 6.74
N HIS A 141 -12.13 19.23 5.46
CA HIS A 141 -12.73 20.21 4.56
C HIS A 141 -14.24 19.97 4.37
N SER A 142 -14.66 18.71 4.21
CA SER A 142 -16.06 18.33 4.04
C SER A 142 -16.89 18.63 5.30
N ILE A 143 -16.36 18.30 6.48
CA ILE A 143 -17.00 18.59 7.77
C ILE A 143 -17.11 20.11 7.98
N SER A 144 -16.03 20.86 7.76
CA SER A 144 -15.98 22.31 7.99
C SER A 144 -16.91 23.12 7.08
N ARG A 145 -17.22 22.57 5.88
CA ARG A 145 -18.11 23.15 4.86
C ARG A 145 -19.56 22.64 4.95
N SER A 146 -19.81 21.64 5.80
CA SER A 146 -21.12 21.01 5.96
C SER A 146 -22.20 22.03 6.34
N ARG A 147 -23.44 21.75 5.93
CA ARG A 147 -24.60 22.62 6.25
C ARG A 147 -24.81 22.74 7.75
N TRP A 148 -24.41 21.73 8.53
CA TRP A 148 -24.58 21.66 9.98
C TRP A 148 -23.64 22.64 10.68
N VAL A 149 -22.36 22.67 10.30
CA VAL A 149 -21.38 23.63 10.83
C VAL A 149 -21.70 25.07 10.37
N LYS A 150 -22.27 25.24 9.18
CA LYS A 150 -22.78 26.55 8.71
C LYS A 150 -24.03 27.00 9.46
N ALA A 151 -24.95 26.09 9.79
CA ALA A 151 -26.13 26.39 10.60
C ALA A 151 -25.73 26.76 12.05
N ALA A 152 -24.69 26.10 12.58
CA ALA A 152 -24.13 26.39 13.90
C ALA A 152 -23.39 27.75 14.01
N LYS A 153 -23.15 28.44 12.89
CA LYS A 153 -22.60 29.82 12.91
C LYS A 153 -23.61 30.90 13.29
N GLY A 154 -24.90 30.56 13.39
CA GLY A 154 -25.97 31.51 13.73
C GLY A 154 -26.31 32.47 12.59
N ARG A 155 -27.60 32.69 12.33
CA ARG A 155 -28.06 33.94 11.72
C ARG A 155 -27.87 35.03 12.77
N PRO A 156 -27.29 36.21 12.47
CA PRO A 156 -27.42 37.34 13.38
C PRO A 156 -28.91 37.61 13.53
N GLN A 157 -29.44 37.38 14.73
CA GLN A 157 -30.77 37.85 15.09
C GLN A 157 -30.69 39.37 15.00
N GLN A 158 -31.33 39.97 14.00
CA GLN A 158 -31.70 41.37 14.12
C GLN A 158 -32.59 41.43 15.36
N VAL A 159 -32.05 41.97 16.45
CA VAL A 159 -32.83 42.40 17.59
C VAL A 159 -33.75 43.49 17.03
N GLN A 160 -35.02 43.16 16.80
CA GLN A 160 -36.05 44.19 16.66
C GLN A 160 -36.12 44.88 18.02
N GLU A 161 -35.69 46.13 18.07
CA GLU A 161 -35.99 47.00 19.21
C GLU A 161 -37.52 47.02 19.40
N PRO A 162 -38.02 46.84 20.63
CA PRO A 162 -39.44 47.03 20.90
C PRO A 162 -39.77 48.49 20.62
N GLN A 163 -40.71 48.76 19.71
CA GLN A 163 -41.29 50.08 19.55
C GLN A 163 -41.95 50.47 20.88
N ALA A 164 -41.40 51.48 21.54
CA ALA A 164 -41.99 52.08 22.72
C ALA A 164 -43.25 52.85 22.30
N GLU A 165 -44.42 52.26 22.55
CA GLU A 165 -45.67 53.01 22.61
C GLU A 165 -45.67 53.86 23.88
N ALA A 166 -45.74 55.19 23.69
CA ALA A 166 -45.86 56.16 24.75
C ALA A 166 -47.29 56.13 25.32
N GLY A 167 -47.42 55.82 26.60
CA GLY A 167 -48.71 55.84 27.30
C GLY A 167 -48.58 55.79 28.83
N ALA A 168 -48.46 56.98 29.43
CA ALA A 168 -48.91 57.41 30.76
C ALA A 168 -48.63 56.57 32.04
N VAL A 169 -47.70 57.10 32.85
CA VAL A 169 -47.70 57.34 34.32
C VAL A 169 -48.37 56.34 35.28
N GLY A 170 -47.56 55.81 36.20
CA GLY A 170 -47.98 55.24 37.49
C GLY A 170 -46.78 54.88 38.38
N GLU A 171 -46.79 55.34 39.63
CA GLU A 171 -45.68 55.42 40.58
C GLU A 171 -45.09 54.08 41.10
N GLY A 172 -43.82 54.14 41.51
CA GLY A 172 -43.31 53.39 42.67
C GLY A 172 -42.60 52.05 42.41
N GLY A 173 -41.34 51.96 42.88
CA GLY A 173 -40.73 50.67 43.24
C GLY A 173 -39.34 50.42 42.64
N LEU A 174 -38.31 50.65 43.45
CA LEU A 174 -36.99 50.05 43.28
C LEU A 174 -37.12 48.51 43.31
N HIS A 175 -37.09 47.87 42.16
CA HIS A 175 -36.77 46.45 42.05
C HIS A 175 -35.58 46.26 41.13
N ALA A 176 -34.39 46.16 41.73
CA ALA A 176 -33.27 45.49 41.09
C ALA A 176 -33.71 44.04 40.83
N ALA A 177 -34.08 43.74 39.59
CA ALA A 177 -34.46 42.41 39.19
C ALA A 177 -33.27 41.47 39.44
N SER A 178 -33.41 40.60 40.45
CA SER A 178 -32.48 39.51 40.71
C SER A 178 -32.46 38.60 39.48
N GLU A 179 -31.39 38.67 38.67
CA GLU A 179 -31.17 37.74 37.57
C GLU A 179 -31.28 36.31 38.13
N SER A 180 -32.26 35.56 37.64
CA SER A 180 -32.49 34.18 38.06
C SER A 180 -31.23 33.34 37.76
N GLY A 181 -30.96 32.31 38.58
CA GLY A 181 -29.81 31.42 38.35
C GLY A 181 -29.77 30.83 36.93
N GLY A 182 -30.94 30.65 36.31
CA GLY A 182 -31.08 30.26 34.91
C GLY A 182 -30.61 31.33 33.91
N GLN A 183 -30.88 32.61 34.17
CA GLN A 183 -30.39 33.71 33.33
C GLN A 183 -28.87 33.88 33.42
N ARG A 184 -28.28 33.74 34.62
CA ARG A 184 -26.82 33.72 34.80
C ARG A 184 -26.15 32.54 34.11
N LEU A 185 -26.75 31.36 34.20
CA LEU A 185 -26.25 30.16 33.51
C LEU A 185 -26.34 30.31 31.98
N LEU A 186 -27.45 30.87 31.46
CA LEU A 186 -27.62 31.13 30.03
C LEU A 186 -26.62 32.17 29.51
N ARG A 187 -26.33 33.20 30.30
CA ARG A 187 -25.31 34.21 29.98
C ARG A 187 -23.90 33.62 29.99
N GLN A 188 -23.56 32.80 30.98
CA GLN A 188 -22.29 32.07 31.01
C GLN A 188 -22.13 31.07 29.84
N LEU A 189 -23.22 30.42 29.42
CA LEU A 189 -23.22 29.55 28.23
C LEU A 189 -23.12 30.34 26.92
N GLN A 190 -23.60 31.59 26.88
CA GLN A 190 -23.41 32.52 25.76
C GLN A 190 -22.00 33.11 25.72
N GLU A 191 -21.33 33.24 26.87
CA GLU A 191 -19.93 33.68 27.03
C GLU A 191 -18.92 32.53 26.87
N ALA A 192 -19.32 31.39 26.27
CA ALA A 192 -18.39 30.31 25.98
C ALA A 192 -17.25 30.80 25.06
N PRO A 193 -15.96 30.57 25.42
CA PRO A 193 -14.81 31.13 24.71
C PRO A 193 -14.64 30.62 23.27
N ILE A 194 -15.42 29.61 22.88
CA ILE A 194 -15.34 28.94 21.59
C ILE A 194 -16.75 28.80 21.02
N SER A 195 -17.01 29.37 19.83
CA SER A 195 -18.28 29.19 19.13
C SER A 195 -18.59 27.71 18.86
N ARG A 196 -19.87 27.32 18.78
CA ARG A 196 -20.29 25.93 18.46
C ARG A 196 -19.65 25.42 17.17
N ALA A 197 -19.53 26.27 16.15
CA ALA A 197 -18.85 25.94 14.90
C ALA A 197 -17.33 25.72 15.07
N ALA A 198 -16.69 26.46 15.97
CA ALA A 198 -15.27 26.27 16.31
C ALA A 198 -15.07 24.99 17.15
N PHE A 199 -15.96 24.72 18.11
CA PHE A 199 -15.94 23.48 18.89
C PHE A 199 -16.06 22.24 18.00
N LEU A 200 -17.04 22.22 17.08
CA LEU A 200 -17.21 21.10 16.14
C LEU A 200 -16.01 20.90 15.22
N ARG A 201 -15.34 21.99 14.79
CA ARG A 201 -14.14 21.90 13.94
C ARG A 201 -12.92 21.41 14.70
N LEU A 202 -12.71 21.89 15.92
CA LEU A 202 -11.63 21.46 16.79
C LEU A 202 -11.81 20.00 17.20
N GLY A 203 -13.03 19.60 17.58
CA GLY A 203 -13.38 18.21 17.89
C GLY A 203 -13.17 17.28 16.70
N ALA A 204 -13.63 17.65 15.49
CA ALA A 204 -13.38 16.88 14.28
C ALA A 204 -11.89 16.77 13.93
N GLY A 205 -11.13 17.85 14.10
CA GLY A 205 -9.67 17.84 13.91
C GLY A 205 -8.97 16.92 14.92
N LEU A 206 -9.34 17.00 16.20
CA LEU A 206 -8.78 16.18 17.26
C LEU A 206 -9.09 14.69 17.05
N LEU A 207 -10.33 14.34 16.68
CA LEU A 207 -10.70 12.95 16.37
C LEU A 207 -9.92 12.41 15.16
N LEU A 208 -9.72 13.23 14.12
CA LEU A 208 -8.87 12.85 12.98
C LEU A 208 -7.43 12.60 13.42
N VAL A 209 -6.84 13.48 14.24
CA VAL A 209 -5.47 13.31 14.74
C VAL A 209 -5.34 12.06 15.62
N LEU A 210 -6.26 11.83 16.55
CA LEU A 210 -6.21 10.67 17.44
C LEU A 210 -6.49 9.35 16.69
N GLY A 211 -7.37 9.35 15.70
CA GLY A 211 -7.70 8.16 14.91
C GLY A 211 -6.66 7.81 13.84
N VAL A 212 -6.15 8.82 13.13
CA VAL A 212 -5.23 8.64 11.98
C VAL A 212 -3.77 8.74 12.41
N GLY A 213 -3.47 9.58 13.40
CA GLY A 213 -2.10 9.92 13.82
C GLY A 213 -1.23 8.72 14.21
N PRO A 214 -1.70 7.77 15.05
CA PRO A 214 -0.91 6.58 15.38
C PRO A 214 -0.58 5.72 14.16
N ALA A 215 -1.52 5.56 13.23
CA ALA A 215 -1.31 4.79 12.01
C ALA A 215 -0.35 5.50 11.05
N PHE A 216 -0.47 6.82 10.91
CA PHE A 216 0.45 7.66 10.15
C PHE A 216 1.88 7.58 10.73
N TYR A 217 2.03 7.71 12.04
CA TYR A 217 3.32 7.61 12.72
C TYR A 217 4.00 6.25 12.48
N ARG A 218 3.24 5.15 12.58
CA ARG A 218 3.74 3.81 12.24
C ARG A 218 4.19 3.71 10.79
N TRP A 219 3.40 4.26 9.84
CA TRP A 219 3.76 4.29 8.42
C TRP A 219 5.06 5.10 8.19
N VAL A 220 5.20 6.30 8.77
CA VAL A 220 6.43 7.09 8.67
C VAL A 220 7.63 6.32 9.22
N LYS A 221 7.51 5.71 10.40
CA LYS A 221 8.59 4.91 11.00
C LYS A 221 8.98 3.75 10.09
N GLN A 222 8.01 3.03 9.53
CA GLN A 222 8.26 1.91 8.61
C GLN A 222 8.89 2.37 7.29
N SER A 223 8.47 3.51 6.74
CA SER A 223 9.07 4.08 5.52
C SER A 223 10.49 4.59 5.71
N ALA A 224 10.87 4.97 6.93
CA ALA A 224 12.23 5.37 7.30
C ALA A 224 13.11 4.18 7.74
N ASP A 225 12.53 3.01 7.97
CA ASP A 225 13.21 1.78 8.39
C ASP A 225 13.94 1.17 7.19
N THR A 226 15.27 1.20 7.21
CA THR A 226 16.13 0.64 6.16
C THR A 226 16.35 -0.86 6.36
N GLY A 227 15.26 -1.63 6.46
CA GLY A 227 15.23 -3.11 6.38
C GLY A 227 15.59 -3.88 7.66
N GLY A 228 16.57 -3.42 8.44
CA GLY A 228 17.13 -4.19 9.57
C GLY A 228 16.13 -4.54 10.68
N THR A 229 15.35 -3.57 11.18
CA THR A 229 14.48 -3.81 12.34
C THR A 229 13.16 -4.52 11.98
N ALA A 230 12.81 -4.58 10.70
CA ALA A 230 11.66 -5.34 10.21
C ALA A 230 11.94 -6.85 10.21
N LEU A 231 13.14 -7.27 9.82
CA LEU A 231 13.55 -8.67 9.83
C LEU A 231 13.58 -9.25 11.25
N GLU A 232 14.06 -8.47 12.23
CA GLU A 232 14.10 -8.88 13.64
C GLU A 232 12.70 -9.12 14.21
N ARG A 233 11.74 -8.23 13.94
CA ARG A 233 10.35 -8.42 14.36
C ARG A 233 9.71 -9.66 13.74
N LEU A 234 10.05 -9.98 12.49
CA LEU A 234 9.56 -11.20 11.85
C LEU A 234 10.17 -12.44 12.51
N ALA A 235 11.47 -12.42 12.81
CA ALA A 235 12.18 -13.49 13.50
C ALA A 235 11.63 -13.75 14.92
N GLU A 236 11.22 -12.71 15.66
CA GLU A 236 10.57 -12.86 16.99
C GLU A 236 9.27 -13.66 16.93
N SER A 237 8.59 -13.65 15.79
CA SER A 237 7.33 -14.37 15.55
C SER A 237 7.51 -15.61 14.68
N ASP A 238 8.75 -16.10 14.54
CA ASP A 238 9.03 -17.30 13.75
C ASP A 238 8.59 -18.56 14.51
N GLY A 239 7.82 -19.41 13.83
CA GLY A 239 7.34 -20.69 14.33
C GLY A 239 8.23 -21.86 13.95
N ASN A 240 9.22 -21.64 13.07
CA ASN A 240 10.17 -22.67 12.68
C ASN A 240 11.09 -23.05 13.85
N ARG A 241 11.37 -24.36 13.99
CA ARG A 241 12.31 -24.91 14.97
C ARG A 241 13.31 -25.81 14.25
N MET A 242 14.29 -25.19 13.60
CA MET A 242 15.24 -25.90 12.74
C MET A 242 16.57 -26.11 13.45
N LEU A 243 16.84 -27.34 13.87
CA LEU A 243 18.07 -27.69 14.58
C LEU A 243 18.92 -28.71 13.79
N PRO A 244 20.24 -28.50 13.64
CA PRO A 244 20.98 -27.30 14.05
C PRO A 244 20.60 -26.08 13.21
N GLU A 245 20.73 -24.88 13.79
CA GLU A 245 20.58 -23.66 13.01
C GLU A 245 21.71 -23.54 11.97
N PRO A 246 21.43 -23.04 10.75
CA PRO A 246 22.42 -22.90 9.71
C PRO A 246 23.39 -21.77 10.10
N VAL A 247 24.65 -22.10 10.33
CA VAL A 247 25.69 -21.11 10.64
C VAL A 247 26.01 -20.31 9.37
N PRO A 248 25.97 -18.97 9.39
CA PRO A 248 26.27 -18.16 8.21
C PRO A 248 27.73 -18.28 7.79
N LEU A 249 27.98 -18.25 6.48
CA LEU A 249 29.33 -18.15 5.95
C LEU A 249 29.95 -16.77 6.28
N PRO A 250 31.29 -16.65 6.39
CA PRO A 250 31.96 -15.36 6.61
C PRO A 250 31.61 -14.29 5.58
N ALA A 251 31.26 -14.70 4.34
CA ALA A 251 30.84 -13.79 3.27
C ALA A 251 29.39 -13.30 3.43
N SER A 252 28.60 -13.86 4.34
CA SER A 252 27.18 -13.57 4.56
C SER A 252 26.94 -12.73 5.83
N SER A 253 27.89 -12.75 6.77
CA SER A 253 27.84 -12.01 8.02
C SER A 253 29.19 -11.33 8.31
N PRO A 254 29.27 -9.98 8.26
CA PRO A 254 28.16 -9.04 8.03
C PRO A 254 27.58 -9.15 6.61
N PRO A 255 26.33 -8.69 6.38
CA PRO A 255 25.67 -8.82 5.08
C PRO A 255 26.49 -8.19 3.95
N ALA A 256 26.85 -8.98 2.93
CA ALA A 256 27.66 -8.53 1.80
C ALA A 256 27.03 -7.35 1.05
N GLY A 257 25.71 -7.28 0.98
CA GLY A 257 24.97 -6.16 0.37
C GLY A 257 24.94 -4.87 1.20
N GLY A 258 25.53 -4.87 2.40
CA GLY A 258 25.44 -3.77 3.36
C GLY A 258 24.10 -3.72 4.12
N GLY A 259 23.33 -4.82 4.05
CA GLY A 259 21.98 -4.96 4.60
C GLY A 259 20.89 -4.60 3.59
N SER A 260 19.81 -5.40 3.57
CA SER A 260 18.69 -5.19 2.66
C SER A 260 18.03 -3.82 2.82
N GLN A 261 17.65 -3.20 1.69
CA GLN A 261 17.07 -1.87 1.64
C GLN A 261 15.63 -1.93 1.12
N GLY A 262 14.68 -1.52 1.96
CA GLY A 262 13.26 -1.65 1.70
C GLY A 262 12.61 -2.63 2.66
N ASN A 263 11.30 -2.81 2.53
CA ASN A 263 10.53 -3.65 3.44
C ASN A 263 9.84 -4.77 2.67
N PHE A 264 10.07 -6.01 3.11
CA PHE A 264 9.31 -7.15 2.61
C PHE A 264 7.82 -6.98 2.95
N ARG A 265 6.97 -7.27 1.97
CA ARG A 265 5.53 -7.43 2.21
C ARG A 265 5.18 -8.90 2.14
N VAL A 266 4.56 -9.39 3.21
CA VAL A 266 4.14 -10.79 3.29
C VAL A 266 2.89 -10.99 2.44
N TYR A 267 2.99 -11.94 1.51
CA TYR A 267 1.86 -12.49 0.75
C TYR A 267 1.87 -14.00 0.91
N THR A 268 0.70 -14.59 1.12
CA THR A 268 0.49 -16.04 1.19
C THR A 268 -0.78 -16.38 0.43
N VAL A 269 -0.85 -17.59 -0.10
CA VAL A 269 -2.07 -18.13 -0.73
C VAL A 269 -2.86 -19.03 0.24
N THR A 270 -2.23 -19.40 1.36
CA THR A 270 -2.72 -20.22 2.47
C THR A 270 -2.28 -19.59 3.80
N GLY A 271 -2.55 -20.26 4.93
CA GLY A 271 -1.90 -19.94 6.20
C GLY A 271 -0.38 -20.16 6.15
N ILE A 272 0.36 -19.49 7.04
CA ILE A 272 1.83 -19.62 7.13
C ILE A 272 2.17 -20.95 7.81
N PRO A 273 2.82 -21.90 7.11
CA PRO A 273 3.28 -23.14 7.74
C PRO A 273 4.50 -22.88 8.63
N SER A 274 4.70 -23.79 9.58
CA SER A 274 5.87 -23.86 10.46
C SER A 274 6.49 -25.25 10.35
N PHE A 275 7.82 -25.34 10.42
CA PHE A 275 8.55 -26.60 10.25
C PHE A 275 9.49 -26.88 11.43
N THR A 276 9.76 -28.16 11.66
CA THR A 276 10.80 -28.64 12.58
C THR A 276 11.86 -29.42 11.81
N SER A 277 13.05 -29.60 12.38
CA SER A 277 14.11 -30.43 11.80
C SER A 277 13.70 -31.89 11.58
N GLU A 278 12.76 -32.40 12.38
CA GLU A 278 12.29 -33.78 12.33
C GLU A 278 11.31 -34.00 11.18
N ASP A 279 10.43 -33.02 10.95
CA ASP A 279 9.29 -33.14 10.05
C ASP A 279 9.62 -32.63 8.64
N TRP A 280 10.66 -31.79 8.54
CA TRP A 280 11.06 -31.18 7.28
C TRP A 280 11.88 -32.13 6.40
N LYS A 281 11.54 -32.17 5.11
CA LYS A 281 12.27 -32.90 4.06
C LYS A 281 12.34 -32.04 2.80
N PHE A 282 13.39 -32.26 2.01
CA PHE A 282 13.52 -31.68 0.67
C PHE A 282 13.74 -32.76 -0.37
N ALA A 283 13.04 -32.67 -1.49
CA ALA A 283 13.09 -33.65 -2.56
C ALA A 283 13.51 -33.03 -3.91
N LEU A 284 14.36 -33.74 -4.64
CA LEU A 284 14.67 -33.47 -6.05
C LEU A 284 14.47 -34.75 -6.85
N THR A 285 13.42 -34.79 -7.68
CA THR A 285 12.90 -36.02 -8.30
C THR A 285 12.56 -35.85 -9.78
N GLY A 286 12.02 -36.90 -10.40
CA GLY A 286 11.50 -36.86 -11.76
C GLY A 286 12.53 -37.28 -12.81
N LEU A 287 12.76 -36.44 -13.82
CA LEU A 287 13.68 -36.72 -14.93
C LEU A 287 15.14 -36.48 -14.55
N VAL A 288 15.62 -37.21 -13.55
CA VAL A 288 17.00 -37.21 -13.06
C VAL A 288 17.56 -38.63 -12.99
N ASP A 289 18.88 -38.76 -12.97
CA ASP A 289 19.60 -40.02 -12.85
C ASP A 289 19.56 -40.55 -11.42
N LYS A 290 19.70 -39.66 -10.44
CA LYS A 290 19.63 -39.98 -9.02
C LYS A 290 18.70 -39.00 -8.31
N GLU A 291 17.55 -39.50 -7.87
CA GLU A 291 16.65 -38.76 -6.99
C GLU A 291 17.36 -38.46 -5.67
N GLN A 292 17.15 -37.25 -5.15
CA GLN A 292 17.75 -36.78 -3.92
C GLN A 292 16.67 -36.50 -2.90
N LEU A 293 16.89 -36.97 -1.68
CA LEU A 293 16.05 -36.72 -0.52
C LEU A 293 16.96 -36.29 0.63
N TRP A 294 16.73 -35.09 1.16
CA TRP A 294 17.48 -34.57 2.28
C TRP A 294 16.56 -34.32 3.47
N ASP A 295 17.04 -34.69 4.66
CA ASP A 295 16.57 -34.08 5.90
C ASP A 295 17.30 -32.76 6.15
N TRP A 296 16.92 -32.06 7.22
CA TRP A 296 17.46 -30.74 7.52
C TRP A 296 18.98 -30.72 7.72
N SER A 297 19.53 -31.68 8.44
CA SER A 297 20.97 -31.77 8.73
C SER A 297 21.76 -32.02 7.44
N ALA A 298 21.31 -32.97 6.62
CA ALA A 298 21.95 -33.27 5.34
C ALA A 298 21.85 -32.09 4.36
N PHE A 299 20.72 -31.38 4.33
CA PHE A 299 20.51 -30.26 3.44
C PHE A 299 21.38 -29.05 3.78
N THR A 300 21.47 -28.69 5.07
CA THR A 300 22.32 -27.58 5.54
C THR A 300 23.82 -27.88 5.45
N GLY A 301 24.19 -29.18 5.41
CA GLY A 301 25.55 -29.63 5.14
C GLY A 301 26.00 -29.53 3.67
N LEU A 302 25.09 -29.23 2.73
CA LEU A 302 25.46 -28.99 1.34
C LEU A 302 26.31 -27.71 1.21
N LYS A 303 27.15 -27.67 0.17
CA LYS A 303 27.97 -26.50 -0.13
C LYS A 303 27.06 -25.31 -0.42
N ARG A 304 27.18 -24.25 0.39
CA ARG A 304 26.46 -22.99 0.23
C ARG A 304 27.35 -21.93 -0.43
N THR A 305 26.71 -20.99 -1.08
CA THR A 305 27.31 -19.78 -1.66
C THR A 305 26.52 -18.56 -1.20
N VAL A 306 27.13 -17.38 -1.33
CA VAL A 306 26.51 -16.10 -0.99
C VAL A 306 26.31 -15.30 -2.26
N GLN A 307 25.12 -14.74 -2.45
CA GLN A 307 24.84 -13.77 -3.51
C GLN A 307 24.19 -12.53 -2.94
N VAL A 308 24.39 -11.39 -3.61
CA VAL A 308 23.64 -10.17 -3.34
C VAL A 308 22.74 -9.92 -4.53
N SER A 309 21.45 -9.82 -4.31
CA SER A 309 20.50 -9.59 -5.39
C SER A 309 19.29 -8.79 -4.92
N ASP A 310 18.66 -8.10 -5.86
CA ASP A 310 17.42 -7.39 -5.62
C ASP A 310 16.22 -8.36 -5.68
N PHE A 311 15.13 -7.97 -5.04
CA PHE A 311 13.90 -8.76 -4.93
C PHE A 311 12.70 -7.91 -5.32
N HIS A 312 12.10 -8.20 -6.48
CA HIS A 312 11.06 -7.37 -7.08
C HIS A 312 9.68 -8.03 -7.06
N CYS A 313 8.68 -7.36 -6.49
CA CYS A 313 7.31 -7.84 -6.54
C CYS A 313 6.55 -7.24 -7.72
N ILE A 314 5.75 -8.06 -8.40
CA ILE A 314 4.83 -7.62 -9.48
C ILE A 314 3.80 -6.58 -9.00
N THR A 315 3.55 -6.50 -7.69
CA THR A 315 2.66 -5.49 -7.09
C THR A 315 3.34 -4.15 -6.81
N GLY A 316 4.64 -4.06 -7.09
CA GLY A 316 5.33 -2.80 -7.24
C GLY A 316 6.28 -2.36 -6.16
N TRP A 317 6.41 -3.15 -5.09
CA TRP A 317 7.45 -2.95 -4.11
C TRP A 317 8.67 -3.80 -4.44
N SER A 318 9.84 -3.31 -4.05
CA SER A 318 11.12 -4.02 -4.18
C SER A 318 11.94 -3.90 -2.90
N VAL A 319 12.79 -4.89 -2.65
CA VAL A 319 13.84 -4.85 -1.63
C VAL A 319 15.17 -5.01 -2.33
N TYR A 320 16.10 -4.10 -2.08
CA TYR A 320 17.39 -4.04 -2.78
C TYR A 320 18.52 -4.58 -1.92
N LYS A 321 19.60 -5.02 -2.56
CA LYS A 321 20.86 -5.45 -1.93
C LYS A 321 20.68 -6.53 -0.86
N VAL A 322 19.75 -7.47 -1.09
CA VAL A 322 19.51 -8.56 -0.14
C VAL A 322 20.67 -9.54 -0.23
N THR A 323 21.30 -9.86 0.90
CA THR A 323 22.33 -10.90 0.95
C THR A 323 21.64 -12.24 1.16
N TRP A 324 21.66 -13.10 0.14
CA TRP A 324 21.14 -14.46 0.22
C TRP A 324 22.29 -15.45 0.39
N GLU A 325 22.08 -16.46 1.23
CA GLU A 325 22.99 -17.60 1.32
C GLU A 325 22.22 -18.91 1.23
N GLY A 326 22.74 -19.81 0.39
CA GLY A 326 22.08 -21.06 0.03
C GLY A 326 22.82 -21.83 -1.04
N ILE A 327 22.14 -22.79 -1.64
CA ILE A 327 22.70 -23.66 -2.67
C ILE A 327 22.28 -23.13 -4.05
N PRO A 328 23.21 -22.87 -4.98
CA PRO A 328 22.85 -22.54 -6.36
C PRO A 328 22.00 -23.65 -6.97
N LEU A 329 20.87 -23.31 -7.59
CA LEU A 329 19.97 -24.32 -8.13
C LEU A 329 20.65 -25.19 -9.20
N ARG A 330 21.52 -24.59 -10.03
CA ARG A 330 22.34 -25.33 -11.00
C ARG A 330 23.17 -26.45 -10.36
N GLU A 331 23.73 -26.23 -9.17
CA GLU A 331 24.54 -27.24 -8.47
C GLU A 331 23.68 -28.40 -7.94
N LEU A 332 22.47 -28.10 -7.43
CA LEU A 332 21.52 -29.16 -7.04
C LEU A 332 21.09 -30.01 -8.23
N LEU A 333 20.85 -29.37 -9.38
CA LEU A 333 20.50 -30.06 -10.63
C LEU A 333 21.66 -30.96 -11.11
N ASP A 334 22.90 -30.47 -11.02
CA ASP A 334 24.09 -31.25 -11.41
C ASP A 334 24.32 -32.44 -10.49
N LEU A 335 24.08 -32.30 -9.18
CA LEU A 335 24.16 -33.40 -8.21
C LEU A 335 23.15 -34.53 -8.50
N ALA A 336 21.99 -34.21 -9.07
CA ALA A 336 20.96 -35.18 -9.40
C ALA A 336 21.17 -35.86 -10.76
N GLY A 337 21.96 -35.27 -11.66
CA GLY A 337 22.13 -35.73 -13.04
C GLY A 337 20.85 -35.54 -13.85
N VAL A 338 20.61 -34.34 -14.39
CA VAL A 338 19.40 -34.05 -15.19
C VAL A 338 19.41 -34.85 -16.51
N LYS A 339 18.35 -35.62 -16.77
CA LYS A 339 18.19 -36.38 -18.01
C LYS A 339 17.91 -35.48 -19.22
N ASP A 340 18.38 -35.86 -20.41
CA ASP A 340 18.25 -35.08 -21.66
C ASP A 340 16.81 -34.65 -22.01
N ARG A 341 15.83 -35.47 -21.64
CA ARG A 341 14.40 -35.23 -21.86
C ARG A 341 13.78 -34.22 -20.89
N ALA A 342 14.46 -33.85 -19.81
CA ALA A 342 13.98 -32.80 -18.92
C ALA A 342 14.09 -31.44 -19.60
N LYS A 343 13.01 -30.66 -19.56
CA LYS A 343 12.95 -29.30 -20.15
C LYS A 343 12.51 -28.23 -19.18
N PHE A 344 11.86 -28.61 -18.08
CA PHE A 344 11.33 -27.71 -17.07
C PHE A 344 11.55 -28.26 -15.66
N VAL A 345 11.56 -27.37 -14.68
CA VAL A 345 11.45 -27.71 -13.26
C VAL A 345 10.07 -27.29 -12.75
N LYS A 346 9.41 -28.20 -12.04
CA LYS A 346 8.21 -27.91 -11.26
C LYS A 346 8.60 -27.76 -9.80
N LEU A 347 8.13 -26.70 -9.18
CA LEU A 347 8.52 -26.27 -7.85
C LEU A 347 7.32 -26.37 -6.92
N TYR A 348 7.52 -26.96 -5.75
CA TYR A 348 6.47 -27.20 -4.76
C TYR A 348 6.77 -26.48 -3.46
N SER A 349 5.79 -25.72 -2.98
CA SER A 349 5.78 -25.10 -1.66
C SER A 349 5.35 -26.11 -0.59
N GLY A 350 5.93 -25.99 0.59
CA GLY A 350 5.56 -26.73 1.79
C GLY A 350 4.22 -26.31 2.39
N ASP A 351 3.54 -25.30 1.81
CA ASP A 351 2.14 -25.02 2.12
C ASP A 351 1.15 -26.01 1.48
N GLY A 352 1.62 -26.92 0.61
CA GLY A 352 0.83 -27.96 -0.03
C GLY A 352 -0.09 -27.50 -1.17
N VAL A 353 -0.11 -26.20 -1.51
CA VAL A 353 -1.00 -25.62 -2.52
C VAL A 353 -0.23 -24.89 -3.61
N TYR A 354 0.78 -24.12 -3.23
CA TYR A 354 1.49 -23.26 -4.14
C TYR A 354 2.49 -24.05 -4.99
N THR A 355 2.39 -23.88 -6.31
CA THR A 355 3.37 -24.40 -7.25
C THR A 355 3.76 -23.32 -8.25
N SER A 356 4.99 -23.42 -8.75
CA SER A 356 5.47 -22.64 -9.89
C SER A 356 6.34 -23.52 -10.79
N GLY A 357 6.77 -22.98 -11.91
CA GLY A 357 7.66 -23.68 -12.84
C GLY A 357 8.64 -22.73 -13.48
N LEU A 358 9.81 -23.25 -13.85
CA LEU A 358 10.82 -22.56 -14.65
C LEU A 358 11.24 -23.49 -15.80
N SER A 359 11.66 -22.92 -16.93
CA SER A 359 12.41 -23.69 -17.91
C SER A 359 13.73 -24.17 -17.31
N LEU A 360 14.31 -25.24 -17.86
CA LEU A 360 15.60 -25.73 -17.37
C LEU A 360 16.71 -24.68 -17.57
N GLU A 361 16.63 -23.86 -18.62
CA GLU A 361 17.53 -22.73 -18.86
C GLU A 361 17.41 -21.68 -17.74
N GLN A 362 16.18 -21.29 -17.39
CA GLN A 362 15.92 -20.36 -16.29
C GLN A 362 16.42 -20.92 -14.95
N ALA A 363 16.16 -22.22 -14.69
CA ALA A 363 16.58 -22.88 -13.45
C ALA A 363 18.11 -23.01 -13.31
N ARG A 364 18.84 -22.95 -14.43
CA ARG A 364 20.31 -23.03 -14.49
C ARG A 364 21.01 -21.67 -14.50
N MET A 365 20.28 -20.56 -14.44
CA MET A 365 20.88 -19.23 -14.33
C MET A 365 21.72 -19.12 -13.05
N ASP A 366 22.81 -18.35 -13.13
CA ASP A 366 23.86 -18.29 -12.10
C ASP A 366 23.39 -17.70 -10.78
N ASP A 367 22.32 -16.89 -10.80
CA ASP A 367 21.77 -16.17 -9.66
C ASP A 367 20.49 -16.81 -9.08
N VAL A 368 20.12 -18.01 -9.55
CA VAL A 368 18.99 -18.78 -9.00
C VAL A 368 19.46 -19.66 -7.86
N MET A 369 18.89 -19.43 -6.68
CA MET A 369 19.37 -20.01 -5.44
C MET A 369 18.23 -20.60 -4.61
N VAL A 370 18.51 -21.75 -3.99
CA VAL A 370 17.71 -22.30 -2.90
C VAL A 370 18.30 -21.81 -1.58
N ALA A 371 17.74 -20.72 -1.06
CA ALA A 371 18.25 -19.94 0.06
C ALA A 371 17.75 -20.46 1.41
N VAL A 372 18.64 -20.44 2.40
CA VAL A 372 18.38 -20.81 3.81
C VAL A 372 18.63 -19.65 4.78
N LEU A 373 19.44 -18.67 4.36
CA LEU A 373 19.81 -17.50 5.13
C LEU A 373 19.56 -16.22 4.32
N MET A 374 19.19 -15.16 5.02
CA MET A 374 19.01 -13.80 4.50
C MET A 374 19.69 -12.82 5.45
N ASP A 375 20.58 -11.98 4.92
CA ASP A 375 21.37 -11.00 5.68
C ASP A 375 22.05 -11.63 6.92
N GLY A 376 22.65 -12.81 6.74
CA GLY A 376 23.38 -13.54 7.77
C GLY A 376 22.53 -14.21 8.85
N LYS A 377 21.18 -14.17 8.73
CA LYS A 377 20.24 -14.77 9.70
C LYS A 377 19.31 -15.79 9.02
N PRO A 378 18.76 -16.78 9.77
CA PRO A 378 17.72 -17.68 9.24
C PRO A 378 16.56 -16.90 8.63
N ILE A 379 16.06 -17.37 7.49
CA ILE A 379 14.93 -16.73 6.82
C ILE A 379 13.68 -16.96 7.68
N PRO A 380 12.95 -15.91 8.10
CA PRO A 380 11.73 -16.10 8.89
C PRO A 380 10.65 -16.87 8.13
N GLN A 381 9.81 -17.67 8.81
CA GLN A 381 8.71 -18.41 8.16
C GLN A 381 7.80 -17.52 7.31
N GLN A 382 7.54 -16.27 7.72
CA GLN A 382 6.70 -15.32 6.98
C GLN A 382 7.30 -14.98 5.60
N LEU A 383 8.64 -14.95 5.52
CA LEU A 383 9.42 -14.70 4.32
C LEU A 383 9.76 -15.97 3.54
N GLY A 384 9.27 -17.12 3.98
CA GLY A 384 9.37 -18.40 3.27
C GLY A 384 10.44 -19.34 3.81
N GLY A 385 11.01 -19.08 4.98
CA GLY A 385 11.91 -20.05 5.62
C GLY A 385 11.17 -21.29 6.11
N PRO A 386 11.86 -22.42 6.27
CA PRO A 386 13.31 -22.50 6.44
C PRO A 386 14.10 -22.50 5.13
N VAL A 387 13.44 -22.77 4.00
CA VAL A 387 14.06 -22.80 2.67
C VAL A 387 13.15 -22.11 1.67
N ARG A 388 13.71 -21.21 0.85
CA ARG A 388 12.98 -20.60 -0.27
C ARG A 388 13.79 -20.59 -1.55
N LEU A 389 13.09 -20.55 -2.67
CA LEU A 389 13.69 -20.19 -3.95
C LEU A 389 13.85 -18.68 -4.04
N VAL A 390 14.95 -18.25 -4.66
CA VAL A 390 15.24 -16.87 -5.06
C VAL A 390 15.57 -16.89 -6.55
N VAL A 391 14.84 -16.09 -7.34
CA VAL A 391 14.97 -15.96 -8.80
C VAL A 391 15.05 -14.47 -9.15
N PRO A 392 16.22 -13.82 -9.04
CA PRO A 392 16.33 -12.36 -9.01
C PRO A 392 15.83 -11.66 -10.29
N GLN A 393 16.11 -12.25 -11.45
CA GLN A 393 15.71 -11.70 -12.75
C GLN A 393 14.20 -11.81 -13.03
N MET A 394 13.42 -12.44 -12.14
CA MET A 394 11.98 -12.64 -12.29
C MET A 394 11.21 -12.03 -11.11
N TYR A 395 9.95 -11.69 -11.37
CA TYR A 395 9.08 -11.22 -10.30
C TYR A 395 8.89 -12.29 -9.22
N ALA A 396 8.82 -11.83 -7.98
CA ALA A 396 8.81 -12.60 -6.74
C ALA A 396 7.84 -13.78 -6.66
N TYR A 397 6.80 -13.83 -7.50
CA TYR A 397 5.92 -15.00 -7.55
C TYR A 397 6.62 -16.25 -8.13
N LYS A 398 7.70 -16.10 -8.89
CA LYS A 398 8.56 -17.24 -9.27
C LYS A 398 9.47 -17.72 -8.14
N SER A 399 9.72 -16.87 -7.14
CA SER A 399 10.56 -17.18 -5.98
C SER A 399 9.74 -17.89 -4.88
N VAL A 400 9.48 -19.19 -5.09
CA VAL A 400 8.67 -20.06 -4.21
C VAL A 400 9.14 -19.99 -2.75
N LYS A 401 8.20 -19.71 -1.85
CA LYS A 401 8.42 -19.78 -0.39
C LYS A 401 8.26 -21.22 0.10
N TRP A 402 8.91 -21.55 1.21
CA TRP A 402 8.82 -22.88 1.83
C TRP A 402 9.14 -24.00 0.84
N LEU A 403 10.13 -23.79 -0.03
CA LEU A 403 10.43 -24.74 -1.11
C LEU A 403 10.78 -26.10 -0.50
N GLN A 404 10.01 -27.12 -0.86
CA GLN A 404 10.18 -28.49 -0.35
C GLN A 404 10.47 -29.51 -1.45
N ALA A 405 10.04 -29.27 -2.68
CA ALA A 405 10.35 -30.20 -3.77
C ALA A 405 10.59 -29.51 -5.10
N ILE A 406 11.49 -30.13 -5.88
CA ILE A 406 11.79 -29.79 -7.27
C ILE A 406 11.64 -31.08 -8.08
N GLU A 407 10.79 -31.04 -9.10
CA GLU A 407 10.56 -32.18 -10.00
C GLU A 407 10.96 -31.79 -11.42
N LEU A 408 11.88 -32.56 -12.02
CA LEU A 408 12.29 -32.37 -13.41
C LEU A 408 11.25 -33.01 -14.33
N VAL A 409 10.68 -32.21 -15.22
CA VAL A 409 9.58 -32.62 -16.10
C VAL A 409 9.86 -32.25 -17.56
N GLU A 410 9.21 -32.96 -18.47
CA GLU A 410 9.38 -32.78 -19.92
C GLU A 410 8.50 -31.66 -20.47
N LYS A 411 7.30 -31.48 -19.89
CA LYS A 411 6.32 -30.48 -20.32
C LYS A 411 6.26 -29.32 -19.34
N GLU A 412 5.98 -28.13 -19.85
CA GLU A 412 5.85 -26.93 -19.04
C GLU A 412 4.74 -27.08 -17.99
N HIS A 413 5.06 -26.73 -16.74
CA HIS A 413 4.09 -26.65 -15.65
C HIS A 413 3.50 -25.24 -15.56
N ILE A 414 2.18 -25.14 -15.54
CA ILE A 414 1.46 -23.89 -15.32
C ILE A 414 1.19 -23.75 -13.82
N GLY A 415 1.90 -22.81 -13.19
CA GLY A 415 1.86 -22.56 -11.75
C GLY A 415 0.59 -21.86 -11.26
N TYR A 416 0.54 -21.63 -9.94
CA TYR A 416 -0.63 -21.09 -9.25
C TYR A 416 -1.08 -19.71 -9.80
N TRP A 417 -0.13 -18.80 -10.05
CA TRP A 417 -0.45 -17.46 -10.54
C TRP A 417 -0.63 -17.43 -12.05
N GLU A 418 0.07 -18.28 -12.77
CA GLU A 418 0.01 -18.40 -14.21
C GLU A 418 -1.38 -18.90 -14.65
N LEU A 419 -1.97 -19.83 -13.89
CA LEU A 419 -3.39 -20.21 -14.00
C LEU A 419 -4.37 -19.03 -13.81
N ARG A 420 -3.91 -17.95 -13.15
CA ARG A 420 -4.69 -16.73 -12.87
C ARG A 420 -4.32 -15.57 -13.81
N GLY A 421 -3.66 -15.87 -14.92
CA GLY A 421 -3.34 -14.89 -15.97
C GLY A 421 -2.07 -14.07 -15.73
N TYR A 422 -1.20 -14.50 -14.80
CA TYR A 422 0.14 -13.93 -14.69
C TYR A 422 1.06 -14.49 -15.79
N GLU A 423 2.10 -13.73 -16.14
CA GLU A 423 3.02 -14.11 -17.22
C GLU A 423 3.86 -15.34 -16.86
N GLN A 424 4.02 -16.26 -17.80
CA GLN A 424 4.74 -17.51 -17.56
C GLN A 424 6.23 -17.31 -17.26
N ASN A 425 6.91 -16.39 -17.95
CA ASN A 425 8.35 -16.17 -17.74
C ASN A 425 8.67 -15.12 -16.67
N ALA A 426 7.71 -14.24 -16.35
CA ALA A 426 7.80 -13.30 -15.24
C ALA A 426 9.04 -12.37 -15.20
N TRP A 427 9.73 -12.14 -16.32
CA TRP A 427 10.94 -11.32 -16.35
C TRP A 427 10.72 -9.91 -15.79
N VAL A 428 11.63 -9.46 -14.92
CA VAL A 428 11.64 -8.08 -14.43
C VAL A 428 12.13 -7.17 -15.55
N LYS A 429 11.30 -6.24 -16.01
CA LYS A 429 11.71 -5.28 -17.04
C LYS A 429 12.65 -4.23 -16.46
N GLY A 430 13.77 -3.98 -17.16
CA GLY A 430 14.80 -3.03 -16.73
C GLY A 430 15.92 -3.63 -15.88
N GLY A 431 15.79 -4.87 -15.41
CA GLY A 431 16.85 -5.63 -14.73
C GLY A 431 17.88 -6.19 -15.71
N GLY A 432 18.34 -5.37 -16.66
CA GLY A 432 19.44 -5.76 -17.52
C GLY A 432 20.70 -5.89 -16.68
N LEU A 433 21.31 -7.08 -16.75
CA LEU A 433 22.71 -7.41 -16.46
C LEU A 433 23.52 -6.20 -15.93
N SER A 434 23.59 -6.06 -14.61
CA SER A 434 24.66 -5.30 -13.97
C SER A 434 25.79 -6.25 -13.61
#